data_AF-A0A2M8SA98-F1
#
_entry.id   AF-A0A2M8SA98-F1
#
_cell.length_a   1.000
_cell.length_b   1.000
_cell.length_c   1.000
_cell.angle_alpha   90.00
_cell.angle_beta   90.00
_cell.angle_gamma   90.00
#
_symmetry.space_group_name_H-M   'P 1'
#
loop_
_entity.id
_entity.type
_entity.pdbx_description
1 polymer ?
#
loop_
_entity_poly.entity_id
_entity_poly.type
_entity_poly.pdbx_seq_one_letter_code
_entity_poly.pdbx_strand_id
1 'polypeptide(L)'
;MGNCKYCGKPAGLLKSEHIECAEKYRNGKKLMIETAKEAALGRKDKETLQDWLSGIAAESYISTANIKLSLIEGFSKAVEQSLEDGVLSKEEENSLVQYKNQFSLTQDELDSHNGSYSRLAKAAILRDVLEGKIPERVKVQGQLPFNFQKDEKLVWLFTGVDYFEQRIRTHFEGGSQGVNIRVAKGVYYRVGAFRGNPVQTTETILADRGFLAITNKHIYFSGSTKKFRVQYNQIMEFTPYDDGIGIQKDSASAKPQVFKTGDGWFTYNIVVNLSRI
;
A
#
# COMPACT_ATOMS: atom_id res chain seq x y z
N MET A 1 28.82 24.78 -31.67
CA MET A 1 28.33 23.38 -31.72
C MET A 1 28.22 22.88 -30.29
N GLY A 2 27.14 22.21 -29.94
CA GLY A 2 27.00 21.62 -28.60
C GLY A 2 27.76 20.29 -28.51
N ASN A 3 28.29 19.97 -27.32
CA ASN A 3 28.82 18.64 -27.02
C ASN A 3 27.69 17.72 -26.59
N CYS A 4 27.81 16.43 -26.92
CA CYS A 4 26.88 15.41 -26.49
C CYS A 4 26.95 15.25 -24.97
N LYS A 5 25.81 15.37 -24.29
CA LYS A 5 25.71 15.28 -22.82
C LYS A 5 26.14 13.93 -22.21
N TYR A 6 26.25 12.88 -23.02
CA TYR A 6 26.67 11.54 -22.59
C TYR A 6 28.17 11.28 -22.78
N CYS A 7 28.67 11.37 -24.02
CA CYS A 7 30.05 11.02 -24.36
C CYS A 7 31.03 12.21 -24.40
N GLY A 8 30.53 13.46 -24.27
CA GLY A 8 31.33 14.68 -24.29
C GLY A 8 31.85 15.11 -25.67
N LYS A 9 31.65 14.31 -26.72
CA LYS A 9 32.09 14.62 -28.10
C LYS A 9 31.10 15.55 -28.84
N PRO A 10 31.52 16.26 -29.90
CA PRO A 10 30.62 17.16 -30.66
C PRO A 10 29.36 16.45 -31.18
N ALA A 11 28.17 16.99 -30.87
CA ALA A 11 26.88 16.39 -31.22
C ALA A 11 26.32 16.86 -32.58
N GLY A 12 26.93 17.87 -33.19
CA GLY A 12 26.49 18.50 -34.43
C GLY A 12 25.73 19.81 -34.21
N LEU A 13 25.21 20.39 -35.29
CA LEU A 13 24.50 21.66 -35.27
C LEU A 13 23.14 21.50 -34.55
N LEU A 14 22.89 22.33 -33.53
CA LEU A 14 21.65 22.36 -32.73
C LEU A 14 21.26 21.03 -32.04
N LYS A 15 22.19 20.09 -31.85
CA LYS A 15 21.96 18.84 -31.10
C LYS A 15 22.65 18.87 -29.74
N SER A 16 21.99 18.33 -28.72
CA SER A 16 22.53 18.15 -27.36
C SER A 16 23.03 16.73 -27.07
N GLU A 17 22.79 15.79 -27.98
CA GLU A 17 23.15 14.37 -27.83
C GLU A 17 23.24 13.63 -29.18
N HIS A 18 24.00 12.54 -29.22
CA HIS A 18 23.94 11.55 -30.30
C HIS A 18 22.78 10.57 -30.06
N ILE A 19 22.09 10.17 -31.13
CA ILE A 19 20.98 9.20 -31.07
C ILE A 19 21.45 7.89 -30.43
N GLU A 20 22.59 7.35 -30.89
CA GLU A 20 23.19 6.13 -30.35
C GLU A 20 23.55 6.24 -28.86
N CYS A 21 24.07 7.40 -28.42
CA CYS A 21 24.39 7.61 -27.00
C CYS A 21 23.12 7.67 -26.15
N ALA A 22 22.06 8.32 -26.64
CA ALA A 22 20.78 8.39 -25.98
C ALA A 22 20.08 7.02 -25.91
N GLU A 23 20.23 6.18 -26.92
CA GLU A 23 19.75 4.80 -26.93
C GLU A 23 20.53 3.90 -25.97
N LYS A 24 21.87 3.96 -26.00
CA LYS A 24 22.71 3.24 -25.03
C LYS A 24 22.36 3.60 -23.60
N TYR A 25 22.19 4.88 -23.30
CA TYR A 25 21.76 5.35 -21.98
C TYR A 25 20.39 4.79 -21.58
N ARG A 26 19.38 4.88 -22.45
CA ARG A 26 18.02 4.36 -22.17
C ARG A 26 18.01 2.85 -21.95
N ASN A 27 18.70 2.11 -22.82
CA ASN A 27 18.77 0.65 -22.75
C ASN A 27 19.54 0.19 -21.51
N GLY A 28 20.67 0.85 -21.19
CA GLY A 28 21.44 0.62 -19.98
C GLY A 28 20.59 0.83 -18.73
N LYS A 29 19.85 1.94 -18.64
CA LYS A 29 18.96 2.21 -17.50
C LYS A 29 17.90 1.12 -17.34
N LYS A 30 17.23 0.73 -18.43
CA LYS A 30 16.23 -0.35 -18.42
C LYS A 30 16.83 -1.67 -17.96
N LEU A 31 18.03 -2.02 -18.44
CA LEU A 31 18.74 -3.23 -18.06
C LEU A 31 19.15 -3.23 -16.59
N MET A 32 19.60 -2.09 -16.06
CA MET A 32 19.93 -1.94 -14.64
C MET A 32 18.71 -2.20 -13.75
N ILE A 33 17.57 -1.57 -14.06
CA ILE A 33 16.31 -1.74 -13.31
C ILE A 33 15.83 -3.19 -13.38
N GLU A 34 15.84 -3.79 -14.57
CA GLU A 34 15.40 -5.18 -14.75
C GLU A 34 16.31 -6.16 -14.01
N THR A 35 17.63 -5.94 -14.04
CA THR A 35 18.58 -6.79 -13.31
C THR A 35 18.42 -6.64 -11.81
N ALA A 36 18.20 -5.41 -11.32
CA ALA A 36 17.87 -5.13 -9.93
C ALA A 36 16.56 -5.82 -9.49
N LYS A 37 15.52 -5.78 -10.33
CA LYS A 37 14.24 -6.47 -10.10
C LYS A 37 14.42 -7.98 -9.98
N GLU A 38 15.10 -8.62 -10.92
CA GLU A 38 15.31 -10.07 -10.90
C GLU A 38 16.14 -10.52 -9.69
N ALA A 39 17.11 -9.71 -9.25
CA ALA A 39 17.85 -9.97 -8.01
C ALA A 39 16.97 -9.79 -6.76
N ALA A 40 16.08 -8.79 -6.73
CA ALA A 40 15.12 -8.60 -5.65
C ALA A 40 14.11 -9.77 -5.55
N LEU A 41 13.69 -10.32 -6.69
CA LEU A 41 12.88 -11.55 -6.79
C LEU A 41 13.66 -12.83 -6.46
N GLY A 42 14.95 -12.75 -6.16
CA GLY A 42 15.80 -13.89 -5.81
C GLY A 42 16.18 -14.79 -7.00
N ARG A 43 15.95 -14.33 -8.23
CA ARG A 43 16.26 -15.06 -9.47
C ARG A 43 17.66 -14.78 -9.99
N LYS A 44 18.31 -13.73 -9.50
CA LYS A 44 19.73 -13.42 -9.73
C LYS A 44 20.47 -13.27 -8.42
N ASP A 45 21.77 -13.53 -8.49
CA ASP A 45 22.67 -13.33 -7.36
C ASP A 45 22.69 -11.86 -6.93
N LYS A 46 22.64 -11.65 -5.61
CA LYS A 46 22.64 -10.31 -5.01
C LYS A 46 24.06 -9.85 -4.72
N GLU A 47 24.99 -10.77 -4.42
CA GLU A 47 26.36 -10.44 -4.00
C GLU A 47 27.12 -9.68 -5.08
N THR A 48 27.02 -10.13 -6.32
CA THR A 48 27.70 -9.52 -7.47
C THR A 48 26.92 -8.36 -8.11
N LEU A 49 25.68 -8.11 -7.69
CA LEU A 49 24.76 -7.20 -8.38
C LEU A 49 25.33 -5.78 -8.53
N GLN A 50 25.96 -5.24 -7.50
CA GLN A 50 26.48 -3.87 -7.53
C GLN A 50 27.60 -3.70 -8.55
N ASP A 51 28.45 -4.72 -8.72
CA ASP A 51 29.52 -4.72 -9.72
C ASP A 51 28.94 -4.81 -11.14
N TRP A 52 27.95 -5.69 -11.35
CA TRP A 52 27.22 -5.79 -12.61
C TRP A 52 26.55 -4.46 -13.01
N LEU A 53 25.87 -3.81 -12.06
CA LEU A 53 25.24 -2.50 -12.30
C LEU A 53 26.27 -1.41 -12.59
N SER A 54 27.42 -1.45 -11.94
CA SER A 54 28.52 -0.51 -12.19
C SER A 54 29.11 -0.67 -13.59
N GLY A 55 29.26 -1.92 -14.06
CA GLY A 55 29.68 -2.22 -15.43
C GLY A 55 28.70 -1.67 -16.47
N ILE A 56 27.41 -1.97 -16.31
CA ILE A 56 26.35 -1.45 -17.21
C ILE A 56 26.36 0.09 -17.21
N ALA A 57 26.51 0.70 -16.03
CA ALA A 57 26.50 2.16 -15.91
C ALA A 57 27.67 2.82 -16.66
N ALA A 58 28.88 2.26 -16.52
CA ALA A 58 30.08 2.74 -17.20
C ALA A 58 29.95 2.65 -18.74
N GLU A 59 29.43 1.53 -19.25
CA GLU A 59 29.25 1.31 -20.69
C GLU A 59 28.12 2.15 -21.30
N SER A 60 27.18 2.61 -20.47
CA SER A 60 25.95 3.28 -20.91
C SER A 60 25.90 4.77 -20.61
N TYR A 61 27.03 5.38 -20.22
CA TYR A 61 27.12 6.80 -19.84
C TYR A 61 26.20 7.18 -18.66
N ILE A 62 25.99 6.25 -17.73
CA ILE A 62 25.15 6.46 -16.55
C ILE A 62 26.06 6.75 -15.35
N SER A 63 25.77 7.83 -14.63
CA SER A 63 26.47 8.14 -13.39
C SER A 63 26.19 7.07 -12.32
N THR A 64 27.20 6.72 -11.53
CA THR A 64 27.10 5.78 -10.40
C THR A 64 26.04 6.19 -9.37
N ALA A 65 25.70 7.48 -9.28
CA ALA A 65 24.59 7.97 -8.46
C ALA A 65 23.24 7.35 -8.84
N ASN A 66 23.06 6.95 -10.11
CA ASN A 66 21.83 6.30 -10.57
C ASN A 66 21.76 4.81 -10.21
N ILE A 67 22.85 4.18 -9.77
CA ILE A 67 22.83 2.76 -9.36
C ILE A 67 21.84 2.58 -8.20
N LYS A 68 21.91 3.45 -7.19
CA LYS A 68 20.98 3.38 -6.05
C LYS A 68 19.53 3.59 -6.49
N LEU A 69 19.27 4.52 -7.41
CA LEU A 69 17.94 4.73 -7.99
C LEU A 69 17.43 3.49 -8.74
N SER A 70 18.30 2.81 -9.50
CA SER A 70 17.94 1.56 -10.17
C SER A 70 17.66 0.42 -9.20
N LEU A 71 18.38 0.33 -8.08
CA LEU A 71 18.10 -0.64 -7.01
C LEU A 71 16.73 -0.39 -6.37
N ILE A 72 16.41 0.87 -6.08
CA ILE A 72 15.10 1.26 -5.52
C ILE A 72 13.96 0.98 -6.51
N GLU A 73 14.12 1.36 -7.78
CA GLU A 73 13.12 1.13 -8.82
C GLU A 73 12.94 -0.37 -9.10
N GLY A 74 14.03 -1.14 -9.13
CA GLY A 74 14.01 -2.60 -9.24
C GLY A 74 13.27 -3.25 -8.08
N PHE A 75 13.53 -2.82 -6.85
CA PHE A 75 12.79 -3.28 -5.67
C PHE A 75 11.29 -2.98 -5.78
N SER A 76 10.91 -1.76 -6.17
CA SER A 76 9.49 -1.40 -6.33
C SER A 76 8.78 -2.28 -7.35
N LYS A 77 9.44 -2.60 -8.47
CA LYS A 77 8.88 -3.51 -9.49
C LYS A 77 8.80 -4.95 -9.01
N ALA A 78 9.77 -5.40 -8.21
CA ALA A 78 9.74 -6.72 -7.61
C ALA A 78 8.59 -6.86 -6.61
N VAL A 79 8.35 -5.84 -5.77
CA VAL A 79 7.17 -5.79 -4.90
C VAL A 79 5.88 -5.82 -5.72
N GLU A 80 5.78 -5.05 -6.80
CA GLU A 80 4.60 -5.07 -7.66
C GLU A 80 4.35 -6.46 -8.24
N GLN A 81 5.39 -7.10 -8.78
CA GLN A 81 5.30 -8.44 -9.36
C GLN A 81 4.92 -9.51 -8.31
N SER A 82 5.50 -9.45 -7.11
CA SER A 82 5.18 -10.38 -6.01
C SER A 82 3.79 -10.17 -5.40
N LEU A 83 3.04 -9.16 -5.84
CA LEU A 83 1.67 -8.91 -5.40
C LEU A 83 0.64 -9.10 -6.52
N GLU A 84 1.06 -9.53 -7.72
CA GLU A 84 0.17 -9.76 -8.87
C GLU A 84 -0.87 -10.85 -8.61
N ASP A 85 -0.54 -11.86 -7.81
CA ASP A 85 -1.45 -12.93 -7.40
C ASP A 85 -2.28 -12.57 -6.14
N GLY A 86 -2.02 -11.41 -5.55
CA GLY A 86 -2.68 -10.88 -4.36
C GLY A 86 -2.18 -11.44 -3.03
N VAL A 87 -1.17 -12.32 -3.00
CA VAL A 87 -0.65 -12.93 -1.78
C VAL A 87 0.88 -13.00 -1.80
N LEU A 88 1.53 -12.26 -0.89
CA LEU A 88 2.97 -12.33 -0.72
C LEU A 88 3.38 -13.64 -0.03
N SER A 89 4.16 -14.50 -0.69
CA SER A 89 4.74 -15.70 -0.07
C SER A 89 5.85 -15.36 0.94
N LYS A 90 6.26 -16.34 1.76
CA LYS A 90 7.35 -16.14 2.74
C LYS A 90 8.70 -16.03 2.04
N GLU A 91 8.88 -16.78 0.96
CA GLU A 91 10.07 -16.83 0.14
C GLU A 91 10.29 -15.47 -0.56
N GLU A 92 9.22 -14.88 -1.12
CA GLU A 92 9.26 -13.55 -1.73
C GLU A 92 9.57 -12.47 -0.70
N GLU A 93 8.88 -12.48 0.45
CA GLU A 93 9.17 -11.54 1.53
C GLU A 93 10.64 -11.63 1.96
N ASN A 94 11.15 -12.85 2.17
CA ASN A 94 12.53 -13.07 2.58
C ASN A 94 13.51 -12.51 1.55
N SER A 95 13.28 -12.76 0.25
CA SER A 95 14.15 -12.24 -0.80
C SER A 95 14.15 -10.71 -0.85
N LEU A 96 12.97 -10.09 -0.75
CA LEU A 96 12.83 -8.63 -0.75
C LEU A 96 13.48 -7.98 0.49
N VAL A 97 13.28 -8.57 1.67
CA VAL A 97 13.89 -8.08 2.91
C VAL A 97 15.41 -8.22 2.87
N GLN A 98 15.93 -9.36 2.40
CA GLN A 98 17.37 -9.55 2.21
C GLN A 98 17.94 -8.51 1.24
N TYR A 99 17.26 -8.29 0.10
CA TYR A 99 17.66 -7.30 -0.89
C TYR A 99 17.74 -5.89 -0.27
N LYS A 100 16.67 -5.46 0.41
CA LYS A 100 16.62 -4.17 1.10
C LYS A 100 17.81 -4.00 2.07
N ASN A 101 18.07 -5.03 2.88
CA ASN A 101 19.12 -4.98 3.90
C ASN A 101 20.52 -4.96 3.29
N GLN A 102 20.76 -5.80 2.27
CA GLN A 102 22.05 -5.90 1.59
C GLN A 102 22.47 -4.58 0.95
N PHE A 103 21.53 -3.89 0.30
CA PHE A 103 21.80 -2.59 -0.35
C PHE A 103 21.52 -1.39 0.57
N SER A 104 21.27 -1.63 1.86
CA SER A 104 21.00 -0.60 2.87
C SER A 104 19.93 0.41 2.42
N LEU A 105 18.88 -0.08 1.75
CA LEU A 105 17.78 0.75 1.28
C LEU A 105 16.91 1.14 2.48
N THR A 106 16.75 2.45 2.68
CA THR A 106 15.95 2.98 3.78
C THR A 106 14.46 2.89 3.46
N GLN A 107 13.62 2.93 4.50
CA GLN A 107 12.17 2.94 4.31
C GLN A 107 11.73 4.19 3.52
N ASP A 108 12.25 5.37 3.86
CA ASP A 108 11.87 6.63 3.21
C ASP A 108 12.21 6.62 1.71
N GLU A 109 13.35 6.05 1.33
CA GLU A 109 13.74 5.90 -0.07
C GLU A 109 12.79 4.97 -0.83
N LEU A 110 12.42 3.84 -0.23
CA LEU A 110 11.52 2.87 -0.85
C LEU A 110 10.07 3.38 -0.92
N ASP A 111 9.62 4.11 0.11
CA ASP A 111 8.26 4.64 0.17
C ASP A 111 8.07 5.89 -0.71
N SER A 112 9.13 6.67 -0.93
CA SER A 112 9.14 7.74 -1.95
C SER A 112 8.88 7.21 -3.37
N HIS A 113 9.17 5.92 -3.62
CA HIS A 113 8.89 5.23 -4.87
C HIS A 113 7.64 4.34 -4.73
N ASN A 114 6.46 4.92 -4.99
CA ASN A 114 5.16 4.23 -5.01
C ASN A 114 4.80 3.49 -3.70
N GLY A 115 5.34 3.90 -2.54
CA GLY A 115 5.05 3.26 -1.26
C GLY A 115 5.49 1.80 -1.20
N SER A 116 6.57 1.43 -1.91
CA SER A 116 6.91 0.02 -2.14
C SER A 116 7.20 -0.77 -0.84
N TYR A 117 7.85 -0.15 0.15
CA TYR A 117 8.07 -0.80 1.44
C TYR A 117 6.77 -0.95 2.24
N SER A 118 5.95 0.10 2.27
CA SER A 118 4.63 0.08 2.89
C SER A 118 3.72 -0.99 2.29
N ARG A 119 3.74 -1.17 0.95
CA ARG A 119 3.00 -2.25 0.25
C ARG A 119 3.50 -3.63 0.66
N LEU A 120 4.81 -3.83 0.73
CA LEU A 120 5.42 -5.08 1.21
C LEU A 120 4.99 -5.39 2.65
N ALA A 121 5.07 -4.40 3.55
CA ALA A 121 4.68 -4.56 4.95
C ALA A 121 3.20 -4.91 5.10
N LYS A 122 2.32 -4.23 4.36
CA LYS A 122 0.87 -4.53 4.31
C LYS A 122 0.61 -5.96 3.84
N ALA A 123 1.27 -6.40 2.78
CA ALA A 123 1.09 -7.74 2.26
C ALA A 123 1.55 -8.83 3.23
N ALA A 124 2.68 -8.62 3.91
CA ALA A 124 3.17 -9.53 4.95
C ALA A 124 2.21 -9.61 6.17
N ILE A 125 1.66 -8.46 6.59
CA ILE A 125 0.62 -8.40 7.64
C ILE A 125 -0.61 -9.17 7.21
N LEU A 126 -1.09 -8.94 5.99
CA LEU A 126 -2.29 -9.60 5.48
C LEU A 126 -2.09 -11.12 5.40
N ARG A 127 -0.94 -11.60 4.90
CA ARG A 127 -0.62 -13.03 4.91
C ARG A 127 -0.71 -13.61 6.33
N ASP A 128 -0.07 -12.97 7.30
CA ASP A 128 -0.10 -13.45 8.69
C ASP A 128 -1.53 -13.54 9.24
N VAL A 129 -2.36 -12.52 8.98
CA VAL A 129 -3.78 -12.51 9.37
C VAL A 129 -4.56 -13.62 8.66
N LEU A 130 -4.33 -13.84 7.36
CA LEU A 130 -4.97 -14.93 6.61
C LEU A 130 -4.54 -16.32 7.10
N GLU A 131 -3.32 -16.46 7.63
CA GLU A 131 -2.83 -17.66 8.32
C GLU A 131 -3.39 -17.81 9.75
N GLY A 132 -4.27 -16.91 10.20
CA GLY A 132 -4.86 -16.92 11.55
C GLY A 132 -3.90 -16.43 12.63
N LYS A 133 -2.82 -15.73 12.26
CA LYS A 133 -1.82 -15.19 13.19
C LYS A 133 -2.06 -13.70 13.43
N ILE A 134 -1.78 -13.26 14.65
CA ILE A 134 -1.79 -11.83 14.99
C ILE A 134 -0.38 -11.28 14.72
N PRO A 135 -0.19 -10.44 13.69
CA PRO A 135 1.13 -9.91 13.36
C PRO A 135 1.58 -8.85 14.35
N GLU A 136 2.87 -8.83 14.65
CA GLU A 136 3.54 -7.82 15.48
C GLU A 136 4.63 -7.10 14.68
N ARG A 137 4.24 -6.59 13.50
CA ARG A 137 5.17 -6.01 12.51
C ARG A 137 5.30 -4.50 12.61
N VAL A 138 4.32 -3.83 13.20
CA VAL A 138 4.27 -2.36 13.28
C VAL A 138 5.00 -1.87 14.51
N LYS A 139 6.04 -1.08 14.31
CA LYS A 139 6.73 -0.34 15.37
C LYS A 139 6.35 1.13 15.26
N VAL A 140 5.58 1.62 16.24
CA VAL A 140 5.25 3.05 16.30
C VAL A 140 6.32 3.77 17.11
N GLN A 141 6.92 4.80 16.52
CA GLN A 141 7.79 5.73 17.24
C GLN A 141 6.91 6.82 17.86
N GLY A 142 6.99 7.02 19.18
CA GLY A 142 6.21 8.01 19.91
C GLY A 142 4.99 7.44 20.64
N GLN A 143 4.27 8.31 21.36
CA GLN A 143 3.08 7.92 22.10
C GLN A 143 1.85 7.91 21.19
N LEU A 144 1.13 6.79 21.18
CA LEU A 144 -0.17 6.68 20.53
C LEU A 144 -1.26 7.31 21.42
N PRO A 145 -2.28 7.96 20.85
CA PRO A 145 -3.42 8.48 21.61
C PRO A 145 -4.40 7.37 22.05
N PHE A 146 -3.95 6.11 22.05
CA PHE A 146 -4.77 4.93 22.32
C PHE A 146 -4.23 4.20 23.54
N ASN A 147 -5.14 3.85 24.45
CA ASN A 147 -4.84 2.94 25.55
C ASN A 147 -5.47 1.58 25.22
N PHE A 148 -4.63 0.64 24.76
CA PHE A 148 -5.07 -0.69 24.38
C PHE A 148 -5.41 -1.55 25.60
N GLN A 149 -6.35 -2.49 25.43
CA GLN A 149 -6.67 -3.44 26.48
C GLN A 149 -5.51 -4.42 26.73
N LYS A 150 -5.58 -5.15 27.85
CA LYS A 150 -4.65 -6.25 28.11
C LYS A 150 -4.70 -7.27 26.95
N ASP A 151 -3.53 -7.68 26.49
CA ASP A 151 -3.34 -8.63 25.37
C ASP A 151 -3.92 -8.15 24.02
N GLU A 152 -4.18 -6.84 23.89
CA GLU A 152 -4.54 -6.22 22.62
C GLU A 152 -3.29 -5.68 21.92
N LYS A 153 -3.10 -6.10 20.68
CA LYS A 153 -1.92 -5.84 19.86
C LYS A 153 -2.31 -5.00 18.65
N LEU A 154 -1.53 -3.96 18.39
CA LEU A 154 -1.67 -3.13 17.19
C LEU A 154 -1.24 -3.93 15.96
N VAL A 155 -2.15 -4.08 15.00
CA VAL A 155 -1.89 -4.74 13.73
C VAL A 155 -1.49 -3.72 12.67
N TRP A 156 -2.22 -2.59 12.58
CA TRP A 156 -1.88 -1.51 11.66
C TRP A 156 -2.37 -0.15 12.16
N LEU A 157 -1.64 0.91 11.82
CA LEU A 157 -2.01 2.29 12.13
C LEU A 157 -2.10 3.10 10.83
N PHE A 158 -3.27 3.65 10.53
CA PHE A 158 -3.44 4.68 9.52
C PHE A 158 -3.40 6.06 10.16
N THR A 159 -2.77 7.01 9.47
CA THR A 159 -2.67 8.41 9.89
C THR A 159 -3.42 9.32 8.93
N GLY A 160 -4.06 10.37 9.44
CA GLY A 160 -4.76 11.35 8.60
C GLY A 160 -5.98 10.78 7.88
N VAL A 161 -6.64 9.80 8.49
CA VAL A 161 -7.86 9.14 8.00
C VAL A 161 -9.03 10.09 8.11
N ASP A 162 -9.74 10.29 7.01
CA ASP A 162 -11.00 11.02 7.00
C ASP A 162 -12.11 10.08 7.48
N TYR A 163 -12.77 10.49 8.57
CA TYR A 163 -13.89 9.77 9.17
C TYR A 163 -15.20 10.45 8.80
N PHE A 164 -16.12 9.69 8.22
CA PHE A 164 -17.44 10.15 7.83
C PHE A 164 -18.54 9.47 8.65
N GLU A 165 -19.56 10.24 9.01
CA GLU A 165 -20.81 9.78 9.61
C GLU A 165 -21.98 10.26 8.75
N GLN A 166 -23.01 9.43 8.60
CA GLN A 166 -24.27 9.91 8.04
C GLN A 166 -24.92 10.93 8.99
N ARG A 167 -25.37 12.06 8.46
CA ARG A 167 -26.33 12.95 9.13
C ARG A 167 -27.67 12.87 8.41
N ILE A 168 -28.70 12.48 9.15
CA ILE A 168 -30.08 12.58 8.68
C ILE A 168 -30.46 14.06 8.78
N ARG A 169 -30.70 14.70 7.62
CA ARG A 169 -31.52 15.91 7.53
C ARG A 169 -32.92 15.46 7.12
N THR A 170 -33.90 15.72 7.96
CA THR A 170 -35.27 15.25 7.74
C THR A 170 -35.95 16.15 6.68
N HIS A 171 -36.14 15.63 5.47
CA HIS A 171 -37.21 16.05 4.58
C HIS A 171 -38.06 14.83 4.26
N PHE A 172 -39.38 14.98 4.44
CA PHE A 172 -40.36 13.94 4.14
C PHE A 172 -40.50 13.79 2.64
N GLU A 173 -40.26 12.59 2.11
CA GLU A 173 -40.93 12.10 0.90
C GLU A 173 -40.87 10.56 0.88
N GLY A 174 -42.02 9.95 0.62
CA GLY A 174 -42.25 8.51 0.71
C GLY A 174 -41.95 7.76 -0.59
N GLY A 175 -41.58 6.50 -0.48
CA GLY A 175 -41.49 5.57 -1.60
C GLY A 175 -40.58 4.40 -1.31
N SER A 176 -41.17 3.22 -1.22
CA SER A 176 -40.48 1.94 -1.01
C SER A 176 -39.62 1.53 -2.21
N GLN A 177 -38.50 0.85 -1.95
CA GLN A 177 -38.16 -0.46 -2.54
C GLN A 177 -36.86 -0.99 -1.94
N GLY A 178 -36.92 -2.20 -1.37
CA GLY A 178 -35.76 -2.95 -0.92
C GLY A 178 -35.16 -3.78 -2.06
N VAL A 179 -33.86 -4.10 -1.95
CA VAL A 179 -33.22 -5.12 -2.79
C VAL A 179 -32.29 -5.98 -1.93
N ASN A 180 -32.47 -7.30 -2.02
CA ASN A 180 -31.64 -8.35 -1.43
C ASN A 180 -30.53 -8.76 -2.39
N ILE A 181 -29.31 -8.99 -1.91
CA ILE A 181 -28.30 -9.77 -2.66
C ILE A 181 -27.56 -10.73 -1.71
N ARG A 182 -27.51 -12.02 -2.07
CA ARG A 182 -26.70 -13.06 -1.43
C ARG A 182 -25.28 -13.05 -2.02
N VAL A 183 -24.27 -13.32 -1.19
CA VAL A 183 -22.90 -13.62 -1.65
C VAL A 183 -22.46 -14.97 -1.09
N ALA A 184 -22.07 -15.87 -1.99
CA ALA A 184 -21.64 -17.24 -1.68
C ALA A 184 -20.21 -17.28 -1.07
N LYS A 185 -19.92 -18.37 -0.37
CA LYS A 185 -18.65 -18.72 0.28
C LYS A 185 -17.50 -18.88 -0.72
N GLY A 186 -16.27 -18.51 -0.31
CA GLY A 186 -15.01 -19.03 -0.86
C GLY A 186 -14.16 -17.99 -1.58
N VAL A 187 -12.86 -17.98 -1.26
CA VAL A 187 -11.84 -16.96 -1.55
C VAL A 187 -11.52 -16.79 -3.05
N TYR A 188 -10.98 -15.59 -3.36
CA TYR A 188 -10.31 -15.06 -4.57
C TYR A 188 -11.15 -14.09 -5.40
N TYR A 189 -10.92 -12.78 -5.17
CA TYR A 189 -11.43 -11.72 -6.03
C TYR A 189 -10.27 -11.10 -6.83
N ARG A 190 -10.30 -11.36 -8.14
CA ARG A 190 -9.42 -10.73 -9.13
C ARG A 190 -9.68 -9.22 -9.16
N VAL A 191 -8.60 -8.47 -9.38
CA VAL A 191 -8.58 -7.03 -9.62
C VAL A 191 -9.55 -6.68 -10.75
N GLY A 192 -10.65 -6.00 -10.45
CA GLY A 192 -11.56 -5.48 -11.47
C GLY A 192 -13.04 -5.60 -11.12
N ALA A 193 -13.51 -4.74 -10.21
CA ALA A 193 -14.81 -4.06 -10.23
C ALA A 193 -15.12 -3.52 -8.83
N PHE A 194 -14.25 -2.64 -8.32
CA PHE A 194 -14.67 -1.75 -7.26
C PHE A 194 -15.66 -0.75 -7.87
N ARG A 195 -16.88 -0.71 -7.32
CA ARG A 195 -17.96 0.12 -7.83
C ARG A 195 -18.02 1.41 -7.04
N GLY A 196 -17.56 2.50 -7.66
CA GLY A 196 -17.80 3.85 -7.21
C GLY A 196 -19.18 4.39 -7.59
N ASN A 197 -19.75 5.14 -6.66
CA ASN A 197 -20.88 6.09 -6.69
C ASN A 197 -22.31 5.58 -6.34
N PRO A 198 -22.86 5.99 -5.17
CA PRO A 198 -24.28 5.91 -4.83
C PRO A 198 -24.97 7.29 -4.90
N VAL A 199 -26.29 7.36 -5.15
CA VAL A 199 -27.12 8.49 -4.66
C VAL A 199 -28.56 8.05 -4.34
N GLN A 200 -28.88 7.99 -3.04
CA GLN A 200 -30.11 8.54 -2.49
C GLN A 200 -29.73 9.40 -1.27
N THR A 201 -30.43 10.52 -1.09
CA THR A 201 -30.03 11.69 -0.29
C THR A 201 -30.07 11.44 1.22
N THR A 202 -28.99 10.85 1.77
CA THR A 202 -28.55 11.04 3.16
C THR A 202 -27.17 11.69 3.10
N GLU A 203 -26.99 12.89 3.68
CA GLU A 203 -25.69 13.58 3.61
C GLU A 203 -24.65 12.85 4.48
N THR A 204 -23.71 12.17 3.84
CA THR A 204 -22.47 11.69 4.49
C THR A 204 -21.53 12.87 4.65
N ILE A 205 -21.30 13.31 5.88
CA ILE A 205 -20.44 14.46 6.16
C ILE A 205 -19.09 14.00 6.73
N LEU A 206 -18.03 14.74 6.39
CA LEU A 206 -16.75 14.60 7.07
C LEU A 206 -16.95 14.96 8.55
N ALA A 207 -16.84 13.97 9.42
CA ALA A 207 -17.07 14.12 10.85
C ALA A 207 -15.79 14.53 11.59
N ASP A 208 -14.64 13.97 11.21
CA ASP A 208 -13.32 14.30 11.78
C ASP A 208 -12.19 13.75 10.91
N ARG A 209 -10.95 14.13 11.22
CA ARG A 209 -9.74 13.56 10.63
C ARG A 209 -8.76 13.15 11.73
N GLY A 210 -8.18 11.95 11.64
CA GLY A 210 -7.37 11.44 12.74
C GLY A 210 -6.61 10.15 12.49
N PHE A 211 -6.27 9.47 13.58
CA PHE A 211 -5.65 8.16 13.58
C PHE A 211 -6.71 7.07 13.57
N LEU A 212 -6.52 6.04 12.76
CA LEU A 212 -7.28 4.80 12.79
C LEU A 212 -6.34 3.65 13.13
N ALA A 213 -6.46 3.09 14.32
CA ALA A 213 -5.69 1.92 14.74
C ALA A 213 -6.54 0.65 14.61
N ILE A 214 -6.02 -0.30 13.85
CA ILE A 214 -6.57 -1.64 13.69
C ILE A 214 -5.78 -2.58 14.59
N THR A 215 -6.47 -3.28 15.48
CA THR A 215 -5.87 -4.20 16.45
C THR A 215 -6.45 -5.59 16.29
N ASN A 216 -6.00 -6.57 17.07
CA ASN A 216 -6.62 -7.89 17.10
C ASN A 216 -8.01 -7.95 17.78
N LYS A 217 -8.50 -6.88 18.43
CA LYS A 217 -9.80 -6.91 19.14
C LYS A 217 -10.75 -5.78 18.72
N HIS A 218 -10.20 -4.60 18.44
CA HIS A 218 -10.98 -3.40 18.14
C HIS A 218 -10.44 -2.61 16.95
N ILE A 219 -11.34 -1.81 16.39
CA ILE A 219 -11.02 -0.63 15.57
C ILE A 219 -11.06 0.59 16.50
N TYR A 220 -9.97 1.34 16.59
CA TYR A 220 -9.89 2.59 17.33
C TYR A 220 -9.82 3.77 16.37
N PHE A 221 -10.59 4.81 16.64
CA PHE A 221 -10.48 6.09 15.96
C PHE A 221 -10.20 7.21 16.97
N SER A 222 -9.23 8.07 16.66
CA SER A 222 -8.91 9.27 17.45
C SER A 222 -8.61 10.43 16.52
N GLY A 223 -9.59 11.32 16.38
CA GLY A 223 -9.45 12.62 15.76
C GLY A 223 -9.51 13.76 16.78
N SER A 224 -9.63 14.98 16.26
CA SER A 224 -9.67 16.20 17.06
C SER A 224 -10.93 16.29 17.95
N THR A 225 -12.06 15.78 17.46
CA THR A 225 -13.39 15.88 18.09
C THR A 225 -14.00 14.50 18.41
N LYS A 226 -13.75 13.50 17.57
CA LYS A 226 -14.33 12.15 17.67
C LYS A 226 -13.26 11.17 18.15
N LYS A 227 -13.56 10.46 19.24
CA LYS A 227 -12.72 9.43 19.82
C LYS A 227 -13.59 8.26 20.24
N PHE A 228 -13.31 7.08 19.70
CA PHE A 228 -14.08 5.88 20.03
C PHE A 228 -13.29 4.62 19.70
N ARG A 229 -13.80 3.49 20.21
CA ARG A 229 -13.38 2.15 19.80
C ARG A 229 -14.61 1.31 19.50
N VAL A 230 -14.47 0.36 18.59
CA VAL A 230 -15.52 -0.59 18.20
C VAL A 230 -14.94 -1.98 18.28
N GLN A 231 -15.57 -2.87 19.07
CA GLN A 231 -15.22 -4.29 19.09
C GLN A 231 -15.69 -4.94 17.80
N TYR A 232 -14.92 -5.90 17.28
CA TYR A 232 -15.31 -6.61 16.06
C TYR A 232 -16.66 -7.31 16.16
N ASN A 233 -16.99 -7.91 17.30
CA ASN A 233 -18.28 -8.59 17.55
C ASN A 233 -19.49 -7.64 17.62
N GLN A 234 -19.26 -6.32 17.67
CA GLN A 234 -20.32 -5.30 17.62
C GLN A 234 -20.57 -4.80 16.20
N ILE A 235 -19.83 -5.29 15.20
CA ILE A 235 -19.97 -4.90 13.80
C ILE A 235 -20.83 -5.94 13.09
N MET A 236 -21.99 -5.50 12.62
CA MET A 236 -22.95 -6.35 11.89
C MET A 236 -22.60 -6.44 10.40
N GLU A 237 -22.08 -5.37 9.82
CA GLU A 237 -21.79 -5.29 8.38
C GLU A 237 -20.49 -4.52 8.11
N PHE A 238 -19.74 -5.00 7.13
CA PHE A 238 -18.57 -4.35 6.56
C PHE A 238 -18.85 -4.02 5.09
N THR A 239 -18.71 -2.75 4.71
CA THR A 239 -18.91 -2.28 3.34
C THR A 239 -17.56 -1.93 2.73
N PRO A 240 -17.12 -2.61 1.65
CA PRO A 240 -15.87 -2.27 0.98
C PRO A 240 -16.02 -0.98 0.17
N TYR A 241 -14.98 -0.14 0.20
CA TYR A 241 -14.78 0.99 -0.71
C TYR A 241 -13.39 0.88 -1.34
N ASP A 242 -13.16 1.58 -2.45
CA ASP A 242 -11.87 1.61 -3.15
C ASP A 242 -10.76 2.21 -2.27
N ASP A 243 -11.11 3.25 -1.52
CA ASP A 243 -10.19 4.05 -0.71
C ASP A 243 -10.43 3.93 0.80
N GLY A 244 -11.24 2.96 1.24
CA GLY A 244 -11.64 2.85 2.63
C GLY A 244 -12.52 1.66 2.99
N ILE A 245 -13.17 1.76 4.14
CA ILE A 245 -14.12 0.77 4.65
C ILE A 245 -15.29 1.46 5.36
N GLY A 246 -16.50 0.94 5.16
CA GLY A 246 -17.67 1.23 5.97
C GLY A 246 -17.90 0.15 7.02
N ILE A 247 -18.30 0.54 8.22
CA ILE A 247 -18.77 -0.39 9.25
C ILE A 247 -20.15 0.06 9.76
N GLN A 248 -21.02 -0.92 9.99
CA GLN A 248 -22.31 -0.73 10.65
C GLN A 248 -22.33 -1.54 11.94
N LYS A 249 -22.56 -0.87 13.06
CA LYS A 249 -22.66 -1.56 14.35
C LYS A 249 -24.02 -2.22 14.53
N ASP A 250 -24.04 -3.31 15.29
CA ASP A 250 -25.23 -4.02 15.74
C ASP A 250 -25.96 -3.24 16.85
N SER A 251 -26.52 -2.09 16.47
CA SER A 251 -27.32 -1.25 17.36
C SER A 251 -28.32 -0.47 16.51
N ALA A 252 -29.59 -0.50 16.92
CA ALA A 252 -30.69 0.12 16.19
C ALA A 252 -30.51 1.64 15.94
N SER A 253 -29.69 2.32 16.75
CA SER A 253 -29.40 3.76 16.61
C SER A 253 -28.00 4.06 16.08
N ALA A 254 -27.18 3.04 15.81
CA ALA A 254 -25.85 3.26 15.26
C ALA A 254 -25.95 3.70 13.80
N LYS A 255 -25.27 4.80 13.50
CA LYS A 255 -25.14 5.29 12.13
C LYS A 255 -23.99 4.59 11.42
N PRO A 256 -24.06 4.40 10.10
CA PRO A 256 -22.93 3.94 9.31
C PRO A 256 -21.70 4.82 9.53
N GLN A 257 -20.55 4.18 9.70
CA GLN A 257 -19.26 4.80 9.94
C GLN A 257 -18.35 4.48 8.76
N VAL A 258 -17.83 5.48 8.06
CA VAL A 258 -16.95 5.28 6.90
C VAL A 258 -15.57 5.87 7.19
N PHE A 259 -14.52 5.11 6.90
CA PHE A 259 -13.13 5.51 7.07
C PHE A 259 -12.42 5.47 5.73
N LYS A 260 -11.96 6.64 5.25
CA LYS A 260 -11.15 6.76 4.04
C LYS A 260 -9.67 6.68 4.41
N THR A 261 -9.07 5.54 4.16
CA THR A 261 -7.68 5.19 4.53
C THR A 261 -6.70 5.34 3.37
N GLY A 262 -7.19 5.51 2.14
CA GLY A 262 -6.41 5.52 0.90
C GLY A 262 -6.04 4.14 0.37
N ASP A 263 -6.44 3.07 1.05
CA ASP A 263 -6.20 1.68 0.65
C ASP A 263 -7.35 0.80 1.13
N GLY A 264 -8.46 0.84 0.40
CA GLY A 264 -9.69 0.16 0.80
C GLY A 264 -9.57 -1.35 0.77
N TRP A 265 -8.84 -1.90 -0.21
CA TRP A 265 -8.58 -3.34 -0.30
C TRP A 265 -7.83 -3.86 0.94
N PHE A 266 -6.71 -3.25 1.31
CA PHE A 266 -5.96 -3.68 2.49
C PHE A 266 -6.81 -3.51 3.75
N THR A 267 -7.46 -2.35 3.90
CA THR A 267 -8.27 -2.02 5.09
C THR A 267 -9.41 -3.01 5.28
N TYR A 268 -10.16 -3.31 4.22
CA TYR A 268 -11.25 -4.28 4.26
C TYR A 268 -10.75 -5.68 4.64
N ASN A 269 -9.71 -6.16 3.96
CA ASN A 269 -9.21 -7.52 4.18
C ASN A 269 -8.63 -7.71 5.58
N ILE A 270 -7.85 -6.76 6.12
CA ILE A 270 -7.34 -6.91 7.49
C ILE A 270 -8.48 -6.89 8.50
N VAL A 271 -9.44 -5.97 8.37
CA VAL A 271 -10.51 -5.79 9.35
C VAL A 271 -11.43 -7.00 9.38
N VAL A 272 -11.87 -7.49 8.22
CA VAL A 272 -12.80 -8.63 8.11
C VAL A 272 -12.17 -9.95 8.54
N ASN A 273 -10.86 -10.14 8.33
CA ASN A 273 -10.21 -11.36 8.79
C ASN A 273 -9.88 -11.31 10.28
N LEU A 274 -9.44 -10.16 10.82
CA LEU A 274 -9.25 -9.99 12.26
C LEU A 274 -10.56 -10.14 13.05
N SER A 275 -11.71 -9.80 12.46
CA SER A 275 -13.02 -10.01 13.11
C SER A 275 -13.41 -11.48 13.26
N ARG A 276 -12.64 -12.41 12.69
CA ARG A 276 -12.92 -13.86 12.66
C ARG A 276 -11.90 -14.69 13.44
N ILE A 277 -10.83 -14.07 13.91
CA ILE A 277 -9.77 -14.68 14.72
C ILE A 277 -10.13 -14.47 16.19
#